data_AF-A0A0F9PA65-F1
#
_entry.id   AF-A0A0F9PA65-F1
#
_cell.length_a   1.000
_cell.length_b   1.000
_cell.length_c   1.000
_cell.angle_alpha   90.00
_cell.angle_beta   90.00
_cell.angle_gamma   90.00
#
_symmetry.space_group_name_H-M   'P 1'
#
loop_
_entity.id
_entity.type
_entity.pdbx_description
1 polymer ?
#
loop_
_entity_poly.entity_id
_entity_poly.type
_entity_poly.pdbx_seq_one_letter_code
_entity_poly.pdbx_strand_id
1 'polypeptide(L)'
;MNQVEDIDLSFTKLDYFQKELRKYFQFIFKLSLNIRSILLFGSVATGKAQNNAEHLSDIDLFIISDDITIDFLKRSQWVVSLTRPVCSGIQALWRTSKEMESYVDSKYYLILDAFDEGRILYDPDNFLHKLKERTFKELQEKGVIKTELYWQWPVKKFGDKIEY
;
A
#
# COMPACT_ATOMS: atom_id res chain seq x y z
N MET A 1 -23.23 7.59 6.00
CA MET A 1 -22.38 6.79 6.91
C MET A 1 -20.95 7.20 6.67
N ASN A 2 -20.20 7.43 7.74
CA ASN A 2 -18.83 7.92 7.68
C ASN A 2 -17.94 6.70 7.35
N GLN A 3 -17.51 6.53 6.09
CA GLN A 3 -16.75 5.34 5.63
C GLN A 3 -15.50 5.04 6.49
N VAL A 4 -15.02 6.03 7.26
CA VAL A 4 -13.88 5.92 8.17
C VAL A 4 -14.19 5.15 9.45
N GLU A 5 -15.44 5.12 9.91
CA GLU A 5 -15.81 4.42 11.15
C GLU A 5 -15.71 2.90 11.00
N ASP A 6 -15.83 2.40 9.77
CA ASP A 6 -15.74 0.98 9.43
C ASP A 6 -14.28 0.50 9.21
N ILE A 7 -13.30 1.42 9.20
CA ILE A 7 -11.88 1.06 9.04
C ILE A 7 -11.32 0.62 10.40
N ASP A 8 -11.01 -0.67 10.50
CA ASP A 8 -10.32 -1.23 11.66
C ASP A 8 -8.85 -0.77 11.71
N LEU A 9 -8.50 -0.08 12.79
CA LEU A 9 -7.14 0.38 13.10
C LEU A 9 -6.63 -0.16 14.45
N SER A 10 -7.36 -1.10 15.05
CA SER A 10 -7.04 -1.67 16.37
C SER A 10 -5.71 -2.43 16.41
N PHE A 11 -5.21 -2.85 15.24
CA PHE A 11 -3.89 -3.49 15.11
C PHE A 11 -2.72 -2.52 15.34
N THR A 12 -2.95 -1.20 15.28
CA THR A 12 -1.89 -0.21 15.49
C THR A 12 -1.50 -0.16 16.98
N LYS A 13 -0.21 -0.36 17.27
CA LYS A 13 0.27 -0.44 18.66
C LYS A 13 0.33 0.90 19.39
N LEU A 14 0.44 1.99 18.64
CA LEU A 14 0.64 3.34 19.17
C LEU A 14 -0.53 4.22 18.76
N ASP A 15 -1.21 4.78 19.77
CA ASP A 15 -2.40 5.63 19.61
C ASP A 15 -2.16 6.86 18.70
N TYR A 16 -0.92 7.36 18.67
CA TYR A 16 -0.51 8.42 17.74
C TYR A 16 -0.82 8.06 16.27
N PHE A 17 -0.40 6.88 15.81
CA PHE A 17 -0.61 6.47 14.42
C PHE A 17 -2.09 6.25 14.10
N GLN A 18 -2.84 5.71 15.07
CA GLN A 18 -4.29 5.58 14.95
C GLN A 18 -4.96 6.94 14.75
N LYS A 19 -4.57 7.95 15.54
CA LYS A 19 -5.12 9.31 15.45
C LYS A 19 -4.79 9.97 14.12
N GLU A 20 -3.54 9.91 13.68
CA GLU A 20 -3.12 10.51 12.40
C GLU A 20 -3.79 9.81 11.21
N LEU A 21 -3.89 8.47 11.21
CA LEU A 21 -4.62 7.72 10.18
C LEU A 21 -6.10 8.12 10.14
N ARG A 22 -6.78 8.21 11.29
CA ARG A 22 -8.19 8.65 11.35
C ARG A 22 -8.36 10.07 10.81
N LYS A 23 -7.50 11.00 11.23
CA LYS A 23 -7.51 12.39 10.76
C LYS A 23 -7.31 12.47 9.25
N TYR A 24 -6.36 11.70 8.72
CA TYR A 24 -6.07 11.65 7.29
C TYR A 24 -7.23 11.06 6.50
N PHE A 25 -7.78 9.91 6.93
CA PHE A 25 -8.93 9.28 6.29
C PHE A 25 -10.18 10.16 6.31
N GLN A 26 -10.51 10.76 7.46
CA GLN A 26 -11.60 11.73 7.56
C GLN A 26 -11.45 12.91 6.59
N PHE A 27 -10.21 13.31 6.29
CA PHE A 27 -9.95 14.36 5.33
C PHE A 27 -10.11 13.86 3.89
N ILE A 28 -9.44 12.76 3.50
CA ILE A 28 -9.45 12.30 2.11
C ILE A 28 -10.83 11.82 1.65
N PHE A 29 -11.63 11.22 2.54
CA PHE A 29 -13.00 10.80 2.21
C PHE A 29 -13.99 11.97 2.09
N LYS A 30 -13.61 13.18 2.52
CA LYS A 30 -14.38 14.41 2.26
C LYS A 30 -14.03 15.08 0.94
N LEU A 31 -12.96 14.64 0.27
CA LEU A 31 -12.57 15.15 -1.03
C LEU A 31 -13.56 14.63 -2.08
N SER A 32 -13.75 15.40 -3.15
CA SER A 32 -14.51 14.97 -4.33
C SER A 32 -13.71 13.99 -5.19
N LEU A 33 -13.17 12.93 -4.58
CA LEU A 33 -12.42 11.86 -5.22
C LEU A 33 -13.03 10.52 -4.82
N ASN A 34 -13.20 9.64 -5.80
CA ASN A 34 -13.61 8.27 -5.57
C ASN A 34 -12.38 7.46 -5.14
N ILE A 35 -12.23 7.26 -3.83
CA ILE A 35 -11.23 6.35 -3.28
C ILE A 35 -11.73 4.93 -3.49
N ARG A 36 -11.00 4.16 -4.30
CA ARG A 36 -11.32 2.77 -4.60
C ARG A 36 -10.81 1.83 -3.51
N SER A 37 -9.54 1.96 -3.15
CA SER A 37 -8.90 1.10 -2.15
C SER A 37 -7.79 1.81 -1.38
N ILE A 38 -7.49 1.34 -0.17
CA ILE A 38 -6.40 1.83 0.68
C ILE A 38 -5.65 0.62 1.26
N LEU A 39 -4.32 0.64 1.14
CA LEU A 39 -3.41 -0.32 1.74
C LEU A 39 -2.39 0.40 2.61
N LEU A 40 -2.34 0.05 3.89
CA LEU A 40 -1.27 0.45 4.80
C LEU A 40 -0.16 -0.58 4.76
N PHE A 41 1.08 -0.14 4.66
CA PHE A 41 2.24 -1.02 4.70
C PHE A 41 3.36 -0.45 5.58
N GLY A 42 4.51 -1.13 5.60
CA GLY A 42 5.68 -0.68 6.35
C GLY A 42 5.56 -0.87 7.86
N SER A 43 6.28 -0.02 8.59
CA SER A 43 6.50 -0.20 10.04
C SER A 43 5.21 -0.10 10.86
N VAL A 44 4.25 0.73 10.43
CA VAL A 44 2.97 0.89 11.13
C VAL A 44 2.09 -0.34 10.94
N ALA A 45 2.02 -0.90 9.73
CA ALA A 45 1.26 -2.11 9.45
C ALA A 45 1.79 -3.34 10.21
N THR A 46 3.12 -3.43 10.37
CA THR A 46 3.80 -4.54 11.05
C THR A 46 3.93 -4.35 12.57
N GLY A 47 3.56 -3.18 13.09
CA GLY A 47 3.71 -2.85 14.51
C GLY A 47 5.18 -2.71 14.95
N LYS A 48 6.08 -2.36 14.02
CA LYS A 48 7.49 -2.04 14.25
C LYS A 48 7.75 -0.51 14.30
N ALA A 49 6.74 0.30 13.99
CA ALA A 49 6.83 1.76 14.02
C ALA A 49 7.19 2.29 15.41
N GLN A 50 7.98 3.36 15.46
CA GLN A 50 8.39 4.02 16.69
C GLN A 50 7.84 5.45 16.74
N ASN A 51 7.57 5.90 17.97
CA ASN A 51 7.25 7.29 18.27
C ASN A 51 7.93 7.62 19.60
N ASN A 52 9.18 8.07 19.51
CA ASN A 52 9.98 8.51 20.64
C ASN A 52 10.71 9.82 20.30
N ALA A 53 11.43 10.40 21.26
CA ALA A 53 12.07 11.70 21.10
C ALA A 53 13.11 11.77 19.96
N GLU A 54 13.68 10.63 19.56
CA GLU A 54 14.75 10.54 18.55
C GLU A 54 14.22 10.07 17.20
N HIS A 55 13.13 9.30 17.19
CA HIS A 55 12.60 8.68 15.99
C HIS A 55 11.06 8.68 15.98
N LEU A 56 10.51 9.28 14.93
CA LEU A 56 9.11 9.18 14.54
C LEU A 56 9.03 8.49 13.19
N SER A 57 8.45 7.29 13.16
CA SER A 57 8.25 6.56 11.90
C SER A 57 7.15 7.21 11.05
N ASP A 58 7.31 7.16 9.74
CA ASP A 58 6.30 7.59 8.79
C ASP A 58 5.18 6.55 8.64
N ILE A 59 4.00 7.02 8.20
CA ILE A 59 2.84 6.20 7.84
C ILE A 59 2.86 5.98 6.32
N ASP A 60 3.15 4.76 5.88
CA ASP A 60 3.22 4.40 4.46
C ASP A 60 1.88 3.87 3.93
N LEU A 61 1.33 4.52 2.90
CA LEU A 61 0.03 4.17 2.31
C LEU A 61 0.11 4.01 0.79
N PHE A 62 -0.64 3.06 0.25
CA PHE A 62 -1.12 3.09 -1.13
C PHE A 62 -2.58 3.54 -1.12
N ILE A 63 -2.89 4.55 -1.94
CA ILE A 63 -4.26 5.06 -2.10
C ILE A 63 -4.63 4.98 -3.58
N ILE A 64 -5.67 4.21 -3.86
CA ILE A 64 -6.08 3.89 -5.23
C ILE A 64 -7.29 4.75 -5.57
N SER A 65 -7.16 5.57 -6.61
CA SER A 65 -8.25 6.39 -7.15
C SER A 65 -7.97 6.68 -8.62
N ASP A 66 -8.97 6.52 -9.48
CA ASP A 66 -8.86 6.79 -10.91
C ASP A 66 -9.15 8.27 -11.26
N ASP A 67 -9.55 9.08 -10.28
CA ASP A 67 -9.83 10.52 -10.43
C ASP A 67 -8.57 11.39 -10.37
N ILE A 68 -7.39 10.77 -10.24
CA ILE A 68 -6.10 11.47 -10.12
C ILE A 68 -5.41 11.60 -11.48
N THR A 69 -4.57 12.62 -11.62
CA THR A 69 -3.79 12.80 -12.86
C THR A 69 -2.77 11.70 -13.09
N ILE A 70 -2.62 11.23 -14.33
CA ILE A 70 -1.62 10.21 -14.72
C ILE A 70 -0.16 10.73 -14.71
N ASP A 71 0.02 12.05 -14.75
CA ASP A 71 1.34 12.68 -14.71
C ASP A 71 1.89 12.65 -13.27
N PHE A 72 3.02 11.96 -13.06
CA PHE A 72 3.59 11.73 -11.74
C PHE A 72 3.97 13.02 -11.01
N LEU A 73 4.63 13.98 -11.69
CA LEU A 73 5.09 15.22 -11.07
C LEU A 73 3.92 16.10 -10.69
N LYS A 74 2.96 16.26 -11.61
CA LYS A 74 1.73 17.02 -11.35
C LYS A 74 0.92 16.38 -10.24
N ARG A 75 0.84 15.04 -10.21
CA ARG A 75 0.14 14.31 -9.15
C ARG A 75 0.78 14.56 -7.80
N SER A 76 2.10 14.44 -7.70
CA SER A 76 2.82 14.66 -6.43
C SER A 76 2.55 16.06 -5.88
N GLN A 77 2.70 17.09 -6.72
CA GLN A 77 2.41 18.48 -6.34
C GLN A 77 0.95 18.70 -5.93
N TRP A 78 0.02 18.14 -6.71
CA TRP A 78 -1.41 18.25 -6.46
C TRP A 78 -1.82 17.54 -5.17
N VAL A 79 -1.38 16.30 -4.94
CA VAL A 79 -1.64 15.54 -3.71
C VAL A 79 -1.09 16.26 -2.48
N VAL A 80 0.15 16.75 -2.53
CA VAL A 80 0.73 17.51 -1.42
C VAL A 80 -0.08 18.77 -1.14
N SER A 81 -0.47 19.50 -2.19
CA SER A 81 -1.30 20.71 -2.04
C SER A 81 -2.67 20.39 -1.44
N LEU A 82 -3.30 19.31 -1.92
CA LEU A 82 -4.62 18.85 -1.51
C LEU A 82 -4.63 18.37 -0.05
N THR A 83 -3.59 17.64 0.36
CA THR A 83 -3.51 16.98 1.67
C THR A 83 -2.68 17.75 2.69
N ARG A 84 -2.16 18.94 2.33
CA ARG A 84 -1.33 19.80 3.20
C ARG A 84 -1.81 19.93 4.65
N PRO A 85 -3.12 20.04 4.97
CA PRO A 85 -3.59 20.15 6.35
C PRO A 85 -3.36 18.89 7.21
N VAL A 86 -3.13 17.73 6.58
CA VAL A 86 -3.11 16.41 7.24
C VAL A 86 -1.94 15.52 6.81
N CYS A 87 -1.05 15.96 5.92
CA CYS A 87 -0.02 15.09 5.33
C CYS A 87 1.28 14.96 6.15
N SER A 88 1.36 15.55 7.34
CA SER A 88 2.58 15.47 8.17
C SER A 88 2.78 14.05 8.70
N GLY A 89 3.96 13.46 8.47
CA GLY A 89 4.27 12.08 8.86
C GLY A 89 3.54 11.01 8.03
N ILE A 90 2.96 11.37 6.89
CA ILE A 90 2.23 10.46 6.01
C ILE A 90 2.88 10.43 4.64
N GLN A 91 3.37 9.25 4.25
CA GLN A 91 3.91 8.96 2.94
C GLN A 91 2.89 8.16 2.12
N ALA A 92 1.96 8.87 1.47
CA ALA A 92 0.93 8.27 0.65
C ALA A 92 1.31 8.21 -0.84
N LEU A 93 1.38 7.00 -1.39
CA LEU A 93 1.54 6.72 -2.81
C LEU A 93 0.15 6.64 -3.47
N TRP A 94 -0.25 7.75 -4.11
CA TRP A 94 -1.50 7.82 -4.87
C TRP A 94 -1.32 7.22 -6.26
N ARG A 95 -2.13 6.21 -6.59
CA ARG A 95 -2.07 5.47 -7.86
C ARG A 95 -3.45 5.26 -8.44
N THR A 96 -3.51 5.21 -9.77
CA THR A 96 -4.67 4.70 -10.48
C THR A 96 -4.73 3.17 -10.35
N SER A 97 -5.90 2.60 -10.60
CA SER A 97 -6.10 1.15 -10.64
C SER A 97 -5.16 0.49 -11.65
N LYS A 98 -5.00 1.11 -12.84
CA LYS A 98 -4.13 0.61 -13.91
C LYS A 98 -2.64 0.62 -13.52
N GLU A 99 -2.18 1.66 -12.83
CA GLU A 99 -0.80 1.69 -12.32
C GLU A 99 -0.58 0.61 -11.26
N MET A 100 -1.57 0.38 -10.39
CA MET A 100 -1.49 -0.65 -9.37
C MET A 100 -1.40 -2.06 -9.99
N GLU A 101 -2.22 -2.35 -11.00
CA GLU A 101 -2.10 -3.58 -11.80
C GLU A 101 -0.70 -3.71 -12.43
N SER A 102 -0.19 -2.64 -13.05
CA SER A 102 1.15 -2.64 -13.63
C SER A 102 2.26 -2.88 -12.60
N TYR A 103 2.12 -2.35 -11.38
CA TYR A 103 3.06 -2.60 -10.29
C TYR A 103 3.06 -4.06 -9.86
N VAL A 104 1.89 -4.68 -9.79
CA VAL A 104 1.74 -6.10 -9.50
C VAL A 104 2.32 -6.97 -10.59
N ASP A 105 2.04 -6.65 -11.86
CA ASP A 105 2.51 -7.42 -13.01
C ASP A 105 4.04 -7.37 -13.14
N SER A 106 4.61 -6.17 -12.95
CA SER A 106 6.06 -5.93 -12.99
C SER A 106 6.81 -6.35 -11.73
N LYS A 107 6.09 -6.80 -10.68
CA LYS A 107 6.66 -7.12 -9.37
C LYS A 107 7.50 -5.95 -8.82
N TYR A 108 6.93 -4.75 -8.91
CA TYR A 108 7.53 -3.52 -8.40
C TYR A 108 8.07 -3.73 -6.98
N TYR A 109 9.27 -3.24 -6.69
CA TYR A 109 10.04 -3.67 -5.52
C TYR A 109 9.32 -3.53 -4.16
N LEU A 110 8.35 -2.61 -4.03
CA LEU A 110 7.56 -2.46 -2.80
C LEU A 110 6.30 -3.32 -2.76
N ILE A 111 5.80 -3.79 -3.90
CA ILE A 111 4.44 -4.35 -3.99
C ILE A 111 4.32 -5.68 -3.24
N LEU A 112 5.37 -6.50 -3.29
CA LEU A 112 5.38 -7.81 -2.65
C LEU A 112 5.36 -7.69 -1.14
N ASP A 113 6.22 -6.83 -0.58
CA ASP A 113 6.27 -6.58 0.85
C ASP A 113 4.99 -5.87 1.34
N ALA A 114 4.49 -4.90 0.57
CA ALA A 114 3.25 -4.22 0.90
C ALA A 114 2.04 -5.18 0.90
N PHE A 115 1.98 -6.14 -0.03
CA PHE A 115 0.92 -7.16 -0.02
C PHE A 115 1.11 -8.22 1.06
N ASP A 116 2.34 -8.63 1.36
CA ASP A 116 2.59 -9.67 2.35
C ASP A 116 2.34 -9.17 3.78
N GLU A 117 2.93 -8.03 4.13
CA GLU A 117 2.95 -7.51 5.50
C GLU A 117 1.92 -6.40 5.74
N GLY A 118 1.39 -5.81 4.66
CA GLY A 118 0.44 -4.71 4.75
C GLY A 118 -0.98 -5.13 5.12
N ARG A 119 -1.77 -4.12 5.49
CA ARG A 119 -3.18 -4.20 5.87
C ARG A 119 -4.01 -3.47 4.82
N ILE A 120 -4.87 -4.20 4.11
CA ILE A 120 -5.90 -3.59 3.27
C ILE A 120 -6.94 -2.98 4.22
N LEU A 121 -7.05 -1.66 4.23
CA LEU A 121 -7.89 -0.90 5.16
C LEU A 121 -9.26 -0.56 4.57
N TYR A 122 -9.34 -0.43 3.25
CA TYR A 122 -10.57 -0.13 2.52
C TYR A 122 -10.45 -0.75 1.13
N ASP A 123 -11.43 -1.56 0.72
CA ASP A 123 -11.43 -2.25 -0.59
C ASP A 123 -12.83 -2.83 -0.92
N PRO A 124 -13.88 -2.00 -1.01
CA PRO A 124 -15.27 -2.44 -1.13
C PRO A 124 -15.57 -3.31 -2.36
N ASP A 125 -14.79 -3.19 -3.44
CA ASP A 125 -14.95 -3.97 -4.67
C ASP A 125 -13.97 -5.16 -4.78
N ASN A 126 -13.23 -5.43 -3.70
CA ASN A 126 -12.19 -6.46 -3.60
C ASN A 126 -11.08 -6.30 -4.65
N PHE A 127 -10.77 -5.09 -5.09
CA PHE A 127 -9.73 -4.84 -6.09
C PHE A 127 -8.33 -5.27 -5.59
N LEU A 128 -7.90 -4.78 -4.43
CA LEU A 128 -6.60 -5.12 -3.86
C LEU A 128 -6.56 -6.57 -3.38
N HIS A 129 -7.65 -7.10 -2.84
CA HIS A 129 -7.74 -8.51 -2.44
C HIS A 129 -7.47 -9.44 -3.63
N LYS A 130 -8.14 -9.21 -4.77
CA LYS A 130 -7.94 -10.00 -5.99
C LYS A 130 -6.51 -9.91 -6.52
N LEU A 131 -5.93 -8.70 -6.51
CA LEU A 131 -4.54 -8.51 -6.93
C LEU A 131 -3.56 -9.26 -6.01
N LYS A 132 -3.77 -9.17 -4.70
CA LYS A 132 -2.96 -9.86 -3.69
C LYS A 132 -3.04 -11.39 -3.88
N GLU A 133 -4.24 -11.94 -3.98
CA GLU A 133 -4.46 -13.38 -4.19
C GLU A 133 -3.80 -13.87 -5.48
N ARG A 134 -4.03 -13.17 -6.60
CA ARG A 134 -3.41 -13.48 -7.90
C ARG A 134 -1.89 -13.48 -7.78
N THR A 135 -1.32 -12.48 -7.12
CA THR A 135 0.14 -12.35 -6.93
C THR A 135 0.70 -13.53 -6.17
N PHE A 136 0.13 -13.87 -5.01
CA PHE A 136 0.66 -14.96 -4.19
C PHE A 136 0.46 -16.33 -4.82
N LYS A 137 -0.63 -16.53 -5.56
CA LYS A 137 -0.82 -17.73 -6.38
C LYS A 137 0.28 -17.86 -7.43
N GLU A 138 0.56 -16.79 -8.18
CA GLU A 138 1.63 -16.77 -9.19
C GLU A 138 3.01 -17.03 -8.57
N LEU A 139 3.31 -16.41 -7.42
CA LEU A 139 4.58 -16.61 -6.70
C LEU A 139 4.74 -18.06 -6.24
N GLN A 140 3.68 -18.66 -5.70
CA GLN A 140 3.66 -20.06 -5.29
C GLN A 140 3.88 -21.00 -6.49
N GLU A 141 3.16 -20.79 -7.59
CA GLU A 141 3.30 -21.57 -8.83
C GLU A 141 4.71 -21.47 -9.41
N LYS A 142 5.33 -20.28 -9.30
CA LYS A 142 6.70 -20.04 -9.73
C LYS A 142 7.75 -20.50 -8.71
N GLY A 143 7.37 -21.04 -7.56
CA GLY A 143 8.30 -21.51 -6.53
C GLY A 143 9.12 -20.40 -5.86
N VAL A 144 8.60 -19.17 -5.80
CA VAL A 144 9.24 -18.04 -5.13
C VAL A 144 9.12 -18.21 -3.62
N ILE A 145 10.23 -18.02 -2.90
CA ILE A 145 10.28 -18.18 -1.45
C ILE A 145 10.51 -16.81 -0.81
N LYS A 146 9.68 -16.44 0.17
CA LYS A 146 9.93 -15.26 1.02
C LYS A 146 10.97 -15.61 2.09
N THR A 147 12.02 -14.80 2.19
CA THR A 147 12.97 -14.82 3.31
C THR A 147 12.74 -13.62 4.24
N GLU A 148 13.47 -13.51 5.34
CA GLU A 148 13.38 -12.35 6.23
C GLU A 148 13.75 -11.03 5.54
N LEU A 149 14.66 -11.07 4.55
CA LEU A 149 15.24 -9.87 3.95
C LEU A 149 14.83 -9.63 2.49
N TYR A 150 14.43 -10.67 1.77
CA TYR A 150 14.14 -10.58 0.34
C TYR A 150 13.29 -11.75 -0.19
N TRP A 151 12.79 -11.58 -1.41
CA TRP A 151 12.10 -12.62 -2.17
C TRP A 151 13.09 -13.37 -3.06
N GLN A 152 13.16 -14.69 -2.89
CA GLN A 152 14.06 -15.55 -3.66
C GLN A 152 13.30 -16.20 -4.81
N TRP A 153 13.65 -15.83 -6.04
CA TRP A 153 13.19 -16.50 -7.24
C TRP A 153 13.97 -17.80 -7.48
N PRO A 154 13.33 -18.91 -7.87
CA PRO A 154 14.05 -20.11 -8.24
C PRO A 154 14.79 -19.83 -9.55
N VAL A 155 16.11 -19.83 -9.45
CA VAL A 155 16.98 -19.73 -10.62
C VAL A 155 17.04 -21.11 -11.24
N LYS A 156 16.57 -21.25 -12.49
CA LYS A 156 16.86 -22.46 -13.28
C LYS A 156 18.37 -22.65 -13.33
N LYS A 157 18.86 -23.87 -13.09
CA LYS A 157 20.29 -24.12 -13.16
C LYS A 157 20.74 -23.92 -14.60
N PHE A 158 21.96 -23.42 -14.78
CA PHE A 158 22.56 -23.30 -16.11
C PHE A 158 22.55 -24.68 -16.79
N GLY A 159 21.77 -24.84 -17.88
CA GLY A 159 21.61 -26.12 -18.59
C GLY A 159 20.20 -26.74 -18.56
N ASP A 160 19.24 -26.19 -17.80
CA ASP A 160 17.86 -26.67 -17.84
C ASP A 160 17.20 -26.32 -19.18
N LYS A 161 16.74 -27.35 -19.92
CA LYS A 161 16.04 -27.16 -21.20
C LYS A 161 14.74 -26.37 -20.99
N ILE A 162 14.55 -25.35 -21.83
CA ILE A 162 13.26 -24.65 -21.96
C ILE A 162 12.46 -25.42 -23.01
N GLU A 163 11.41 -26.11 -22.59
CA GLU A 163 10.38 -26.59 -23.53
C GLU A 163 9.46 -25.41 -23.86
N TYR A 164 9.28 -25.18 -25.17
CA TYR A 164 8.39 -24.17 -25.75
C TYR A 164 6.97 -24.72 -25.87
#